data_AF-A0AA87BEL3-F1
#
_entry.id   AF-A0AA87BEL3-F1
#
_cell.length_a   1.000
_cell.length_b   1.000
_cell.length_c   1.000
_cell.angle_alpha   90.00
_cell.angle_beta   90.00
_cell.angle_gamma   90.00
#
_symmetry.space_group_name_H-M   'P 1'
#
loop_
_entity.id
_entity.type
_entity.pdbx_description
1 polymer ?
#
loop_
_entity_poly.entity_id
_entity_poly.type
_entity_poly.pdbx_seq_one_letter_code
_entity_poly.pdbx_strand_id
1 'polypeptide(L)'
;MDLNNYFDGLNSKKHGFSKSEDFEKYSLYRCYINILARCRNENHPRYADYGGRGILCHFESFEAFAREVGLRPSADFSIDRIDNNKGYEPGNVRWATDAEQSRNRRPYKKRTKPTLRKPTLH
;
A
#
# COMPACT_ATOMS: atom_id res chain seq x y z
N MET A 1 5.61 14.36 -23.90
CA MET A 1 4.77 15.24 -23.06
C MET A 1 5.17 14.97 -21.62
N ASP A 2 5.63 15.98 -20.91
CA ASP A 2 6.14 15.85 -19.54
C ASP A 2 4.97 15.59 -18.59
N LEU A 3 4.86 14.35 -18.07
CA LEU A 3 3.73 13.92 -17.24
C LEU A 3 3.62 14.74 -15.95
N ASN A 4 4.71 15.34 -15.48
CA ASN A 4 4.72 16.19 -14.28
C ASN A 4 3.75 17.37 -14.40
N ASN A 5 3.68 18.03 -15.56
CA ASN A 5 2.76 19.14 -15.80
C ASN A 5 1.29 18.70 -15.95
N TYR A 6 1.03 17.46 -16.35
CA TYR A 6 -0.34 16.92 -16.47
C TYR A 6 -0.97 16.65 -15.09
N PHE A 7 -0.15 16.33 -14.08
CA PHE A 7 -0.62 15.99 -12.74
C PHE A 7 -0.76 17.18 -11.78
N ASP A 8 -0.11 18.32 -12.04
CA ASP A 8 -0.26 19.53 -11.21
C ASP A 8 -1.72 20.05 -11.19
N GLY A 9 -2.44 19.93 -12.31
CA GLY A 9 -3.86 20.29 -12.41
C GLY A 9 -4.82 19.31 -11.70
N LEU A 10 -4.35 18.12 -11.34
CA LEU A 10 -5.17 17.06 -10.76
C LEU A 10 -5.21 17.10 -9.22
N ASN A 11 -4.29 17.83 -8.58
CA ASN A 11 -4.15 17.85 -7.11
C ASN A 11 -5.31 18.57 -6.37
N SER A 12 -6.15 19.33 -7.09
CA SER A 12 -7.20 20.19 -6.51
C SER A 12 -8.61 19.57 -6.49
N LYS A 13 -8.88 18.47 -7.21
CA LYS A 13 -10.25 17.90 -7.32
C LYS A 13 -10.49 16.76 -6.32
N LYS A 14 -11.06 17.09 -5.16
CA LYS A 14 -11.33 16.12 -4.08
C LYS A 14 -12.39 15.05 -4.38
N HIS A 15 -13.33 15.24 -5.31
CA HIS A 15 -14.47 14.31 -5.49
C HIS A 15 -14.97 14.10 -6.94
N GLY A 16 -14.38 14.74 -7.95
CA GLY A 16 -15.01 14.89 -9.28
C GLY A 16 -14.51 13.98 -10.41
N PHE A 17 -13.61 13.04 -10.16
CA PHE A 17 -12.94 12.28 -11.22
C PHE A 17 -13.56 10.90 -11.51
N SER A 18 -14.63 10.48 -10.82
CA SER A 18 -15.16 9.11 -10.88
C SER A 18 -15.69 8.62 -12.25
N LYS A 19 -15.72 9.47 -13.29
CA LYS A 19 -16.30 9.14 -14.61
C LYS A 19 -15.41 9.49 -15.83
N SER A 20 -14.16 9.90 -15.65
CA SER A 20 -13.29 10.24 -16.79
C SER A 20 -12.19 9.20 -17.01
N GLU A 21 -11.70 9.08 -18.25
CA GLU A 21 -10.54 8.26 -18.60
C GLU A 21 -9.28 8.67 -17.79
N ASP A 22 -9.19 9.95 -17.43
CA ASP A 22 -8.13 10.49 -16.56
C ASP A 22 -8.21 9.96 -15.10
N PHE A 23 -9.34 9.37 -14.69
CA PHE A 23 -9.53 8.79 -13.35
C PHE A 23 -8.49 7.74 -13.02
N GLU A 24 -8.17 6.88 -13.99
CA GLU A 24 -7.28 5.74 -13.80
C GLU A 24 -5.85 6.21 -13.56
N LYS A 25 -5.39 7.16 -14.39
CA LYS A 25 -4.09 7.81 -14.24
C LYS A 25 -4.00 8.59 -12.93
N TYR A 26 -5.05 9.34 -12.60
CA TYR A 26 -5.12 10.08 -11.34
C TYR A 26 -5.09 9.15 -10.12
N SER A 27 -5.82 8.04 -10.17
CA SER A 27 -5.86 7.06 -9.11
C SER A 27 -4.50 6.40 -8.90
N LEU A 28 -3.80 6.05 -9.98
CA LEU A 28 -2.47 5.45 -9.92
C LEU A 28 -1.45 6.41 -9.31
N TYR A 29 -1.47 7.68 -9.74
CA TYR A 29 -0.60 8.72 -9.20
C TYR A 29 -0.85 8.96 -7.71
N ARG A 30 -2.12 9.06 -7.29
CA ARG A 30 -2.46 9.17 -5.87
C ARG A 30 -2.00 7.97 -5.05
N CYS A 31 -2.11 6.76 -5.59
CA CYS A 31 -1.57 5.57 -4.94
C CYS A 31 -0.06 5.68 -4.74
N TYR A 32 0.69 6.09 -5.77
CA TYR A 32 2.13 6.27 -5.70
C TYR A 32 2.54 7.31 -4.65
N ILE A 33 1.90 8.49 -4.64
CA ILE A 33 2.16 9.53 -3.63
C ILE A 33 1.83 9.03 -2.22
N ASN A 34 0.75 8.26 -2.06
CA ASN A 34 0.38 7.69 -0.76
C ASN A 34 1.40 6.63 -0.28
N ILE A 35 1.96 5.82 -1.19
CA ILE A 35 3.06 4.90 -0.87
C ILE A 35 4.28 5.68 -0.36
N LEU A 36 4.69 6.72 -1.08
CA LEU A 36 5.83 7.56 -0.68
C LEU A 36 5.59 8.21 0.69
N ALA A 37 4.39 8.74 0.93
CA ALA A 37 4.01 9.32 2.22
C ALA A 37 4.10 8.28 3.35
N ARG A 38 3.58 7.06 3.15
CA ARG A 38 3.67 5.98 4.16
C ARG A 38 5.12 5.58 4.49
N CYS A 39 6.01 5.60 3.50
CA CYS A 39 7.39 5.16 3.67
C CYS A 39 8.32 6.25 4.22
N ARG A 40 8.09 7.52 3.87
CA ARG A 40 9.05 8.61 4.13
C ARG A 40 8.54 9.69 5.08
N ASN A 41 7.23 9.86 5.24
CA ASN A 41 6.68 10.92 6.08
C ASN A 41 6.37 10.37 7.48
N GLU A 42 7.21 10.73 8.45
CA GLU A 42 7.06 10.36 9.87
C GLU A 42 5.71 10.80 10.48
N ASN A 43 5.14 11.89 9.98
CA ASN A 43 3.83 12.39 10.43
C ASN A 43 2.66 11.62 9.83
N HIS A 44 2.90 10.69 8.90
CA HIS A 44 1.83 9.91 8.31
C HIS A 44 1.26 8.94 9.36
N PRO A 45 -0.08 8.82 9.53
CA PRO A 45 -0.68 7.99 10.59
C PRO A 45 -0.27 6.52 10.56
N ARG A 46 0.13 6.03 9.37
CA ARG A 46 0.61 4.66 9.15
C ARG A 46 2.13 4.55 9.09
N TYR A 47 2.91 5.62 9.33
CA TYR A 47 4.36 5.56 9.19
C TYR A 47 5.00 4.46 10.05
N ALA A 48 4.56 4.31 11.30
CA ALA A 48 5.05 3.29 12.22
C ALA A 48 4.92 1.85 11.66
N ASP A 49 3.90 1.57 10.84
CA ASP A 49 3.67 0.26 10.24
C ASP A 49 4.47 0.03 8.94
N TYR A 50 5.05 1.08 8.38
CA TYR A 50 5.76 1.09 7.10
C TYR A 50 7.17 1.66 7.27
N GLY A 51 7.36 2.98 7.10
CA GLY A 51 8.67 3.63 7.21
C GLY A 51 9.36 3.36 8.54
N GLY A 52 8.63 3.36 9.65
CA GLY A 52 9.14 3.04 10.99
C GLY A 52 9.64 1.59 11.16
N ARG A 53 9.29 0.69 10.22
CA ARG A 53 9.82 -0.68 10.14
C ARG A 53 10.94 -0.84 9.11
N GLY A 54 11.37 0.25 8.47
CA GLY A 54 12.33 0.22 7.36
C GLY A 54 11.72 -0.24 6.03
N ILE A 55 10.39 -0.22 5.88
CA ILE A 55 9.75 -0.52 4.59
C ILE A 55 9.90 0.71 3.69
N LEU A 56 10.62 0.55 2.57
CA LEU A 56 10.90 1.60 1.61
C LEU A 56 10.19 1.38 0.28
N CYS A 57 10.11 2.47 -0.49
CA CYS A 57 9.71 2.44 -1.89
C CYS A 57 10.97 2.40 -2.76
N HIS A 58 11.10 1.35 -3.56
CA HIS A 58 12.23 1.08 -4.46
C HIS A 58 11.92 1.46 -5.91
N PHE A 59 10.79 2.12 -6.16
CA PHE A 59 10.51 2.71 -7.47
C PHE A 59 11.22 4.05 -7.60
N GLU A 60 12.06 4.18 -8.64
CA GLU A 60 12.83 5.40 -8.92
C GLU A 60 11.97 6.54 -9.45
N SER A 61 10.87 6.20 -10.13
CA SER A 61 9.95 7.17 -10.72
C SER A 61 8.52 6.64 -10.71
N PHE A 62 7.55 7.54 -10.89
CA PHE A 62 6.15 7.17 -11.11
C PHE A 62 5.99 6.28 -12.35
N GLU A 63 6.77 6.51 -13.41
CA GLU A 63 6.73 5.69 -14.62
C GLU A 63 7.18 4.25 -14.37
N ALA A 64 8.25 4.06 -13.59
CA ALA A 64 8.69 2.73 -13.18
C ALA A 64 7.60 2.01 -12.37
N PHE A 65 6.94 2.72 -11.46
CA PHE A 65 5.79 2.20 -10.71
C PHE A 65 4.61 1.86 -11.62
N ALA A 66 4.25 2.75 -12.55
CA ALA A 66 3.11 2.58 -13.43
C ALA A 66 3.30 1.42 -14.43
N ARG A 67 4.53 1.23 -14.92
CA ARG A 67 4.87 0.11 -15.82
C ARG A 67 4.81 -1.24 -15.11
N GLU A 68 5.20 -1.28 -13.84
CA GLU A 68 5.19 -2.51 -13.04
C GLU A 68 3.77 -2.89 -12.60
N VAL A 69 3.02 -1.92 -12.08
CA VAL A 69 1.72 -2.16 -11.43
C VAL A 69 0.57 -2.12 -12.43
N GLY A 70 0.73 -1.35 -13.51
CA GLY A 70 -0.33 -1.11 -14.48
C GLY A 70 -1.47 -0.25 -13.94
N LEU A 71 -2.46 -0.01 -14.80
CA LEU A 71 -3.65 0.75 -14.45
C LEU A 71 -4.50 0.02 -13.41
N ARG A 72 -5.22 0.80 -12.62
CA ARG A 72 -6.09 0.25 -11.58
C ARG A 72 -7.31 -0.44 -12.22
N PRO A 73 -7.55 -1.74 -11.98
CA PRO A 73 -8.63 -2.46 -12.64
C PRO A 73 -10.04 -1.99 -12.27
N SER A 74 -10.26 -1.58 -11.02
CA SER A 74 -11.53 -1.05 -10.53
C SER A 74 -11.33 -0.20 -9.27
N ALA A 75 -12.35 0.59 -8.92
CA ALA A 75 -12.36 1.42 -7.72
C ALA A 75 -12.15 0.64 -6.41
N ASP A 76 -12.51 -0.65 -6.41
CA ASP A 76 -12.44 -1.55 -5.26
C ASP A 76 -11.05 -2.13 -5.02
N PHE A 77 -10.12 -1.91 -5.95
CA PHE A 77 -8.75 -2.35 -5.80
C PHE A 77 -7.91 -1.27 -5.13
N SER A 78 -7.05 -1.70 -4.23
CA SER A 78 -6.00 -0.86 -3.65
C SER A 78 -4.66 -1.58 -3.68
N ILE A 79 -3.60 -0.79 -3.56
CA ILE A 79 -2.24 -1.28 -3.72
C ILE A 79 -1.80 -2.09 -2.49
N ASP A 80 -1.46 -3.35 -2.70
CA ASP A 80 -0.99 -4.27 -1.66
C ASP A 80 0.42 -4.79 -1.96
N ARG A 81 1.09 -5.25 -0.90
CA ARG A 81 2.37 -5.96 -1.01
C ARG A 81 2.13 -7.46 -0.97
N ILE A 82 2.77 -8.20 -1.87
CA ILE A 82 2.61 -9.67 -1.93
C ILE A 82 3.24 -10.29 -0.68
N ASP A 83 4.50 -9.97 -0.40
CA ASP A 83 5.19 -10.27 0.84
C ASP A 83 5.21 -9.03 1.74
N ASN A 84 4.56 -9.16 2.88
CA ASN A 84 4.40 -8.08 3.86
C ASN A 84 5.70 -7.72 4.61
N ASN A 85 6.74 -8.56 4.50
CA ASN A 85 8.05 -8.29 5.08
C ASN A 85 8.96 -7.50 4.12
N LYS A 86 8.59 -7.40 2.84
CA LYS A 86 9.34 -6.72 1.80
C LYS A 86 8.82 -5.30 1.53
N GLY A 87 9.61 -4.54 0.75
CA GLY A 87 9.35 -3.17 0.36
C GLY A 87 8.28 -3.03 -0.72
N TYR A 88 8.06 -1.80 -1.18
CA TYR A 88 7.40 -1.56 -2.48
C TYR A 88 8.45 -1.65 -3.58
N GLU A 89 8.55 -2.81 -4.21
CA GLU A 89 9.55 -3.13 -5.23
C GLU A 89 8.89 -3.91 -6.39
N PRO A 90 9.51 -3.89 -7.59
CA PRO A 90 9.07 -4.74 -8.69
C PRO A 90 8.92 -6.21 -8.27
N GLY A 91 7.81 -6.83 -8.64
CA GLY A 91 7.47 -8.20 -8.25
C GLY A 91 6.94 -8.39 -6.83
N ASN A 92 6.91 -7.36 -5.97
CA ASN A 92 6.31 -7.42 -4.63
C ASN A 92 5.05 -6.55 -4.46
N VAL A 93 4.52 -5.99 -5.55
CA VAL A 93 3.38 -5.08 -5.52
C VAL A 93 2.27 -5.58 -6.44
N ARG A 94 1.03 -5.52 -5.98
CA ARG A 94 -0.15 -5.90 -6.78
C ARG A 94 -1.38 -5.08 -6.43
N TRP A 95 -2.33 -5.04 -7.36
CA TRP A 95 -3.70 -4.67 -7.05
C TRP A 95 -4.37 -5.80 -6.26
N ALA A 96 -4.98 -5.44 -5.14
CA ALA A 96 -5.74 -6.37 -4.33
C ALA A 96 -7.04 -5.71 -3.86
N THR A 97 -8.09 -6.50 -3.79
CA THR A 97 -9.35 -6.15 -3.14
C THR A 97 -9.19 -6.17 -1.62
N ASP A 98 -10.08 -5.50 -0.88
CA ASP A 98 -10.08 -5.54 0.59
C ASP A 98 -10.14 -6.98 1.15
N ALA A 99 -10.87 -7.86 0.46
CA ALA A 99 -10.95 -9.28 0.81
C ALA A 99 -9.58 -9.98 0.68
N GLU A 100 -8.81 -9.66 -0.36
CA GLU A 100 -7.47 -10.21 -0.58
C GLU A 100 -6.44 -9.63 0.39
N GLN A 101 -6.50 -8.32 0.66
CA GLN A 101 -5.64 -7.68 1.66
C GLN A 101 -5.86 -8.24 3.06
N SER A 102 -7.12 -8.55 3.41
CA SER A 102 -7.45 -9.17 4.69
C SER A 102 -6.78 -10.54 4.86
N ARG A 103 -6.63 -11.33 3.79
CA ARG A 103 -5.89 -12.59 3.82
C ARG A 103 -4.38 -12.41 3.99
N ASN A 104 -3.84 -11.29 3.51
CA ASN A 104 -2.45 -10.89 3.71
C ASN A 104 -2.17 -10.27 5.09
N ARG A 105 -3.21 -10.07 5.92
CA ARG A 105 -3.09 -9.56 7.28
C ARG A 105 -2.48 -10.62 8.19
N ARG A 106 -1.47 -10.25 8.99
CA ARG A 106 -0.85 -11.17 9.97
C ARG A 106 -1.94 -11.81 10.84
N PRO A 107 -1.87 -13.14 11.09
CA PRO A 107 -2.82 -13.80 11.96
C PRO A 107 -2.75 -13.17 13.35
N TYR A 108 -3.93 -12.82 13.89
CA TYR A 108 -4.04 -12.36 15.26
C TYR A 108 -3.53 -13.45 16.20
N LYS A 109 -2.42 -13.21 16.91
CA LYS A 109 -1.96 -14.13 17.96
C LYS A 109 -3.04 -14.18 19.04
N LYS A 110 -3.79 -15.29 19.10
CA LYS A 110 -4.67 -15.57 20.23
C LYS A 110 -3.80 -15.53 21.50
N ARG A 111 -4.18 -14.72 22.49
CA ARG A 111 -3.56 -14.76 23.83
C ARG A 111 -3.78 -16.16 24.39
N THR A 112 -2.77 -17.03 24.32
CA THR A 112 -2.81 -18.32 25.00
C THR A 112 -2.88 -18.06 26.49
N LYS A 113 -3.95 -18.54 27.16
CA LYS A 113 -4.00 -18.52 28.63
C LYS A 113 -2.77 -19.27 29.15
N PRO A 114 -2.08 -18.79 30.20
CA PRO A 114 -0.96 -19.53 30.77
C PRO A 114 -1.46 -20.88 31.25
N THR A 115 -0.93 -21.97 30.69
CA THR A 115 -1.24 -23.33 31.12
C THR A 115 -0.71 -23.54 32.53
N LEU A 116 -1.62 -23.76 33.49
CA LEU A 116 -1.28 -24.17 34.85
C LEU A 116 -0.44 -25.45 34.78
N ARG A 117 0.82 -25.38 35.22
CA ARG A 117 1.69 -26.55 35.38
C ARG A 117 1.10 -27.43 36.49
N LYS A 118 0.82 -28.70 36.20
CA LYS A 118 0.40 -29.67 37.22
C LYS A 118 1.61 -30.00 38.11
N PRO A 119 1.43 -30.17 39.43
CA PRO A 119 2.53 -30.53 40.32
C PRO A 119 2.88 -32.00 40.14
N THR A 120 4.17 -32.28 40.00
CA THR A 120 4.73 -33.65 39.96
C THR A 120 4.72 -34.23 41.36
N LEU A 121 3.96 -35.32 41.59
CA LEU A 121 4.03 -36.12 42.81
C LEU A 121 5.34 -36.94 42.81
N HIS A 122 6.12 -36.80 43.88
CA HIS A 122 7.24 -37.68 44.24
C HIS A 122 6.73 -38.90 45.00
#